data_AF-A0AAW2NHQ1-F1
#
_entry.id   AF-A0AAW2NHQ1-F1
#
_cell.length_a   1.000
_cell.length_b   1.000
_cell.length_c   1.000
_cell.angle_alpha   90.00
_cell.angle_beta   90.00
_cell.angle_gamma   90.00
#
_symmetry.space_group_name_H-M   'P 1'
#
loop_
_entity.id
_entity.type
_entity.pdbx_description
1 polymer ?
#
loop_
_entity_poly.entity_id
_entity_poly.type
_entity_poly.pdbx_seq_one_letter_code
_entity_poly.pdbx_strand_id
1 'polypeptide(L)'
;MAAFDLFRAGCRWRVGSGTAIRVWVDPWLPRPTLFRPITPAPAALVDMRVSDPIDPLSLDWDVPKIRSLFWPIDSDLISSIPLGSTTVSDLRIWHYACNGMFSVRSAYHLACTLEDRPCSSSLRQNEHSWWRRLWQAKLPNKIKVFIWRACSNAIPTGKSLASRIPSLTVCCPFCKDCEEDVLHTMVMCPFARQVWGCAPFHLAAVRIGSMGFREWLTAVSAQFDEIDFQLLLGLCWSIWWCRNGLAMNGSCLDPPQVVCFVSQYLSSFRTQNSDDQKQVTPTVPLSWLAPPPGYVKINFDGTTFNNGRVLGVGVAARGSSGECLAWISKRFQRMGDGELAEAMAAREAILLAKRKNWPSVIFEGDCATLIDKILAPVVDLSAIGPIVADIRSSTTDFCSISFQFVRRNCNSVAHALAHLVCDHAEGVSVVPVEVAPYVFAEQFS
;
A
#
# COMPACT_ATOMS: atom_id res chain seq x y z
N MET A 1 -1.46 -25.41 -3.30
CA MET A 1 -2.80 -24.89 -3.69
C MET A 1 -2.71 -24.32 -5.09
N ALA A 2 -3.68 -24.54 -6.00
CA ALA A 2 -3.64 -23.94 -7.34
C ALA A 2 -3.80 -22.41 -7.25
N ALA A 3 -3.18 -21.65 -8.17
CA ALA A 3 -3.15 -20.18 -8.10
C ALA A 3 -4.56 -19.54 -8.09
N PHE A 4 -5.53 -20.16 -8.77
CA PHE A 4 -6.91 -19.69 -8.81
C PHE A 4 -7.66 -19.92 -7.48
N ASP A 5 -7.40 -21.04 -6.80
CA ASP A 5 -8.01 -21.34 -5.50
C ASP A 5 -7.50 -20.38 -4.42
N LEU A 6 -6.19 -20.08 -4.46
CA LEU A 6 -5.59 -19.06 -3.60
C LEU A 6 -6.21 -17.68 -3.84
N PHE A 7 -6.45 -17.33 -5.10
CA PHE A 7 -7.13 -16.08 -5.44
C PHE A 7 -8.55 -16.03 -4.86
N ARG A 8 -9.34 -17.11 -5.04
CA ARG A 8 -10.68 -17.20 -4.47
C ARG A 8 -10.68 -17.16 -2.94
N ALA A 9 -9.70 -17.79 -2.31
CA ALA A 9 -9.52 -17.79 -0.86
C ALA A 9 -9.12 -16.44 -0.28
N GLY A 10 -8.62 -15.49 -1.10
CA GLY A 10 -8.32 -14.13 -0.67
C GLY A 10 -9.33 -13.07 -1.08
N CYS A 11 -10.38 -13.45 -1.81
CA CYS A 11 -11.43 -12.55 -2.25
C CYS A 11 -12.67 -12.62 -1.33
N ARG A 12 -13.26 -11.45 -1.11
CA ARG A 12 -14.57 -11.31 -0.45
C ARG A 12 -15.41 -10.26 -1.18
N TRP A 13 -16.70 -10.29 -0.95
CA TRP A 13 -17.62 -9.22 -1.30
C TRP A 13 -17.41 -8.02 -0.39
N ARG A 14 -17.44 -6.84 -0.99
CA ARG A 14 -17.65 -5.56 -0.33
C ARG A 14 -19.10 -5.17 -0.54
N VAL A 15 -19.77 -4.91 0.57
CA VAL A 15 -21.18 -4.52 0.60
C VAL A 15 -21.34 -3.12 -0.01
N GLY A 16 -22.21 -3.01 -1.01
CA GLY A 16 -22.83 -1.77 -1.46
C GLY A 16 -24.30 -1.82 -1.09
N SER A 17 -25.17 -2.14 -2.04
CA SER A 17 -26.62 -2.34 -1.82
C SER A 17 -26.95 -3.57 -0.96
N GLY A 18 -26.08 -4.58 -0.92
CA GLY A 18 -26.29 -5.84 -0.21
C GLY A 18 -27.27 -6.82 -0.88
N THR A 19 -27.87 -6.44 -2.01
CA THR A 19 -28.91 -7.24 -2.69
C THR A 19 -28.35 -8.49 -3.39
N ALA A 20 -27.08 -8.44 -3.83
CA ALA A 20 -26.44 -9.56 -4.53
C ALA A 20 -25.74 -10.55 -3.57
N ILE A 21 -25.67 -10.23 -2.27
CA ILE A 21 -24.89 -10.98 -1.29
C ILE A 21 -25.83 -11.77 -0.37
N ARG A 22 -25.69 -13.09 -0.34
CA ARG A 22 -26.37 -13.94 0.64
C ARG A 22 -25.59 -13.95 1.94
N VAL A 23 -26.28 -13.60 3.02
CA VAL A 23 -25.69 -13.42 4.36
C VAL A 23 -24.87 -14.62 4.82
N TRP A 24 -25.43 -15.82 4.67
CA TRP A 24 -24.87 -17.04 5.26
C TRP A 24 -23.93 -17.81 4.33
N VAL A 25 -24.02 -17.57 3.01
CA VAL A 25 -23.35 -18.39 1.99
C VAL A 25 -22.17 -17.68 1.34
N ASP A 26 -22.28 -16.37 1.10
CA ASP A 26 -21.27 -15.66 0.34
C ASP A 26 -20.17 -15.11 1.28
N PRO A 27 -18.90 -15.03 0.84
CA PRO A 27 -17.82 -14.47 1.66
C PRO A 27 -17.87 -12.94 1.61
N TRP A 28 -18.33 -12.26 2.66
CA TRP A 28 -18.47 -10.78 2.70
C TRP A 28 -17.92 -10.11 3.97
N LEU A 29 -17.87 -10.82 5.11
CA LEU A 29 -17.37 -10.27 6.36
C LEU A 29 -15.85 -10.07 6.34
N PRO A 30 -15.31 -8.95 6.87
CA PRO A 30 -13.89 -8.67 6.93
C PRO A 30 -13.18 -9.44 8.07
N ARG A 31 -13.30 -10.77 8.10
CA ARG A 31 -12.55 -11.65 9.01
C ARG A 31 -11.60 -12.57 8.24
N PRO A 32 -10.43 -12.95 8.76
CA PRO A 32 -9.56 -13.91 8.09
C PRO A 32 -10.25 -15.24 7.78
N THR A 33 -9.73 -15.94 6.76
CA THR A 33 -10.07 -17.30 6.29
C THR A 33 -11.44 -17.50 5.66
N LEU A 34 -12.53 -17.36 6.43
CA LEU A 34 -13.87 -17.75 5.95
C LEU A 34 -14.64 -16.58 5.30
N PHE A 35 -14.37 -15.34 5.72
CA PHE A 35 -15.15 -14.15 5.33
C PHE A 35 -16.67 -14.29 5.53
N ARG A 36 -17.14 -15.19 6.40
CA ARG A 36 -18.56 -15.47 6.63
C ARG A 36 -18.91 -15.34 8.12
N PRO A 37 -20.19 -15.15 8.46
CA PRO A 37 -20.64 -15.31 9.83
C PRO A 37 -20.26 -16.70 10.35
N ILE A 38 -19.82 -16.78 11.61
CA ILE A 38 -19.72 -18.07 12.32
C ILE A 38 -21.02 -18.41 13.02
N THR A 39 -21.90 -17.43 13.21
CA THR A 39 -23.26 -17.62 13.67
C THR A 39 -23.97 -18.61 12.72
N PRO A 40 -24.59 -19.68 13.24
CA PRO A 40 -25.31 -20.63 12.41
C PRO A 40 -26.56 -19.99 11.80
N ALA A 41 -26.81 -20.28 10.52
CA ALA A 41 -27.97 -19.77 9.81
C ALA A 41 -29.27 -20.35 10.39
N PRO A 42 -30.25 -19.52 10.81
CA PRO A 42 -31.59 -19.99 11.13
C PRO A 42 -32.24 -20.61 9.90
N ALA A 43 -32.90 -21.77 10.04
CA ALA A 43 -33.49 -22.51 8.92
C ALA A 43 -34.49 -21.67 8.10
N ALA A 44 -35.20 -20.74 8.75
CA ALA A 44 -36.16 -19.83 8.10
C ALA A 44 -35.51 -18.68 7.32
N LEU A 45 -34.21 -18.41 7.51
CA LEU A 45 -33.50 -17.23 6.99
C LEU A 45 -32.31 -17.58 6.10
N VAL A 46 -32.25 -18.81 5.57
CA VAL A 46 -31.12 -19.29 4.74
C VAL A 46 -30.89 -18.40 3.51
N ASP A 47 -31.96 -17.87 2.92
CA ASP A 47 -31.91 -17.00 1.73
C ASP A 47 -31.81 -15.50 2.04
N MET A 48 -31.65 -15.12 3.32
CA MET A 48 -31.50 -13.73 3.73
C MET A 48 -30.36 -13.02 2.98
N ARG A 49 -30.64 -11.80 2.51
CA ARG A 49 -29.68 -10.94 1.81
C ARG A 49 -29.08 -9.92 2.76
N VAL A 50 -27.90 -9.43 2.42
CA VAL A 50 -27.19 -8.42 3.22
C VAL A 50 -27.93 -7.08 3.19
N SER A 51 -28.85 -6.87 2.24
CA SER A 51 -29.78 -5.73 2.20
C SER A 51 -30.85 -5.76 3.30
N ASP A 52 -31.23 -6.94 3.82
CA ASP A 52 -32.36 -7.07 4.75
C ASP A 52 -32.15 -6.41 6.13
N PRO A 53 -30.94 -6.41 6.72
CA PRO A 53 -30.64 -5.70 7.97
C PRO A 53 -30.11 -4.27 7.76
N ILE A 54 -30.31 -3.68 6.58
CA ILE A 54 -30.00 -2.26 6.31
C ILE A 54 -31.27 -1.44 6.51
N ASP A 55 -31.21 -0.40 7.32
CA ASP A 55 -32.32 0.55 7.48
C ASP A 55 -32.36 1.50 6.26
N PRO A 56 -33.47 1.51 5.49
CA PRO A 56 -33.59 2.33 4.29
C PRO A 56 -33.61 3.84 4.57
N LEU A 57 -33.93 4.27 5.79
CA LEU A 57 -34.01 5.68 6.16
C LEU A 57 -32.65 6.24 6.59
N SER A 58 -31.96 5.56 7.50
CA SER A 58 -30.63 5.97 7.96
C SER A 58 -29.51 5.63 6.96
N LEU A 59 -29.79 4.75 5.99
CA LEU A 59 -28.79 4.16 5.09
C LEU A 59 -27.63 3.52 5.87
N ASP A 60 -27.98 2.96 7.03
CA ASP A 60 -27.04 2.34 7.95
C ASP A 60 -27.58 1.00 8.46
N TRP A 61 -26.74 0.26 9.18
CA TRP A 61 -27.13 -1.03 9.75
C TRP A 61 -28.24 -0.90 10.81
N ASP A 62 -29.28 -1.73 10.71
CA ASP A 62 -30.26 -1.94 11.78
C ASP A 62 -29.61 -2.78 12.90
N VAL A 63 -28.88 -2.11 13.79
CA VAL A 63 -28.13 -2.73 14.88
C VAL A 63 -29.01 -3.60 15.79
N PRO A 64 -30.21 -3.17 16.22
CA PRO A 64 -31.13 -4.02 16.98
C PRO A 64 -31.46 -5.34 16.27
N LYS A 65 -31.76 -5.29 14.96
CA LYS A 65 -32.05 -6.48 14.16
C LYS A 65 -30.84 -7.37 13.97
N ILE A 66 -29.65 -6.79 13.78
CA ILE A 66 -28.40 -7.58 13.68
C ILE A 66 -28.13 -8.30 15.01
N ARG A 67 -28.26 -7.62 16.14
CA ARG A 67 -28.01 -8.21 17.46
C ARG A 67 -28.98 -9.33 17.83
N SER A 68 -30.18 -9.36 17.26
CA SER A 68 -31.13 -10.45 17.48
C SER A 68 -30.85 -11.67 16.60
N LEU A 69 -30.17 -11.48 15.46
CA LEU A 69 -29.89 -12.53 14.47
C LEU A 69 -28.49 -13.14 14.59
N PHE A 70 -27.50 -12.37 15.03
CA PHE A 70 -26.09 -12.78 15.04
C PHE A 70 -25.51 -12.84 16.45
N TRP A 71 -24.51 -13.71 16.64
CA TRP A 71 -23.69 -13.65 17.85
C TRP A 71 -22.96 -12.29 17.96
N PRO A 72 -22.60 -11.84 19.17
CA PRO A 72 -21.98 -10.53 19.37
C PRO A 72 -20.75 -10.28 18.50
N ILE A 73 -19.90 -11.29 18.32
CA ILE A 73 -18.69 -11.19 17.50
C ILE A 73 -18.95 -10.92 16.01
N ASP A 74 -20.00 -11.52 15.45
CA ASP A 74 -20.40 -11.25 14.07
C ASP A 74 -21.19 -9.95 13.99
N SER A 75 -22.05 -9.67 14.99
CA SER A 75 -22.82 -8.42 15.08
C SER A 75 -21.92 -7.19 15.06
N ASP A 76 -20.86 -7.19 15.85
CA ASP A 76 -19.90 -6.08 15.93
C ASP A 76 -19.14 -5.90 14.61
N LEU A 77 -18.79 -7.00 13.94
CA LEU A 77 -18.09 -6.99 12.66
C LEU A 77 -18.99 -6.55 11.50
N ILE A 78 -20.27 -6.95 11.50
CA ILE A 78 -21.26 -6.48 10.53
C ILE A 78 -21.44 -4.98 10.70
N SER A 79 -21.68 -4.55 11.95
CA SER A 79 -21.92 -3.15 12.28
C SER A 79 -20.70 -2.25 12.01
N SER A 80 -19.49 -2.81 11.86
CA SER A 80 -18.28 -2.08 11.49
C SER A 80 -18.12 -1.86 9.98
N ILE A 81 -18.88 -2.56 9.14
CA ILE A 81 -18.77 -2.41 7.68
C ILE A 81 -19.39 -1.07 7.28
N PRO A 82 -18.63 -0.18 6.63
CA PRO A 82 -19.21 1.07 6.13
C PRO A 82 -20.18 0.81 4.99
N LEU A 83 -21.35 1.43 5.08
CA LEU A 83 -22.37 1.41 4.03
C LEU A 83 -22.39 2.74 3.28
N GLY A 84 -22.65 2.64 1.98
CA GLY A 84 -23.01 3.77 1.14
C GLY A 84 -24.52 3.80 0.90
N SER A 85 -24.93 4.60 -0.07
CA SER A 85 -26.28 4.65 -0.63
C SER A 85 -26.62 3.30 -1.26
N THR A 86 -27.91 2.98 -1.27
CA THR A 86 -28.45 1.76 -1.88
C THR A 86 -28.19 1.68 -3.39
N THR A 87 -27.75 2.77 -4.02
CA THR A 87 -27.35 2.83 -5.44
C THR A 87 -25.97 2.26 -5.71
N VAL A 88 -25.13 2.06 -4.69
CA VAL A 88 -23.78 1.51 -4.86
C VAL A 88 -23.84 0.00 -5.09
N SER A 89 -23.27 -0.50 -6.18
CA SER A 89 -23.25 -1.93 -6.49
C SER A 89 -22.33 -2.74 -5.57
N ASP A 90 -22.69 -3.99 -5.27
CA ASP A 90 -21.83 -4.94 -4.56
C ASP A 90 -20.63 -5.34 -5.44
N LEU A 91 -19.41 -5.34 -4.87
CA LEU A 91 -18.17 -5.64 -5.61
C LEU A 91 -17.36 -6.76 -4.95
N ARG A 92 -16.54 -7.45 -5.74
CA ARG A 92 -15.52 -8.37 -5.20
C ARG A 92 -14.18 -7.66 -5.06
N ILE A 93 -13.59 -7.78 -3.87
CA ILE A 93 -12.31 -7.14 -3.53
C ILE A 93 -11.32 -8.15 -2.99
N TRP A 94 -10.03 -7.81 -3.06
CA TRP A 94 -8.96 -8.55 -2.43
C TRP A 94 -8.83 -8.11 -0.96
N HIS A 95 -9.07 -9.03 -0.02
CA HIS A 95 -9.10 -8.69 1.41
C HIS A 95 -7.71 -8.30 1.96
N TYR A 96 -6.63 -8.91 1.46
CA TYR A 96 -5.27 -8.72 1.99
C TYR A 96 -4.55 -7.49 1.43
N ALA A 97 -5.30 -6.46 1.03
CA ALA A 97 -4.79 -5.14 0.68
C ALA A 97 -5.79 -4.06 1.11
N CYS A 98 -5.32 -2.98 1.74
CA CYS A 98 -6.17 -1.90 2.23
C CYS A 98 -6.94 -1.18 1.11
N ASN A 99 -6.36 -1.08 -0.08
CA ASN A 99 -7.01 -0.53 -1.28
C ASN A 99 -7.91 -1.53 -2.00
N GLY A 100 -8.09 -2.75 -1.48
CA GLY A 100 -8.91 -3.81 -2.08
C GLY A 100 -8.34 -4.42 -3.37
N MET A 101 -7.14 -4.03 -3.81
CA MET A 101 -6.53 -4.50 -5.05
C MET A 101 -5.68 -5.76 -4.86
N PHE A 102 -5.76 -6.66 -5.83
CA PHE A 102 -4.91 -7.84 -5.86
C PHE A 102 -3.46 -7.48 -6.19
N SER A 103 -2.51 -8.11 -5.51
CA SER A 103 -1.10 -8.10 -5.91
C SER A 103 -0.48 -9.48 -5.69
N VAL A 104 0.48 -9.86 -6.54
CA VAL A 104 1.22 -11.11 -6.37
C VAL A 104 1.92 -11.18 -5.00
N ARG A 105 2.39 -10.03 -4.50
CA ARG A 105 3.03 -9.92 -3.18
C ARG A 105 2.06 -10.28 -2.04
N SER A 106 0.87 -9.69 -2.00
CA SER A 106 -0.13 -9.98 -0.97
C SER A 106 -0.67 -11.40 -1.09
N ALA A 107 -0.83 -11.92 -2.32
CA ALA A 107 -1.19 -13.32 -2.56
C ALA A 107 -0.12 -14.30 -2.06
N TYR A 108 1.16 -14.00 -2.29
CA TYR A 108 2.26 -14.82 -1.78
C TYR A 108 2.29 -14.85 -0.25
N HIS A 109 2.07 -13.70 0.40
CA HIS A 109 1.96 -13.65 1.86
C HIS A 109 0.79 -14.52 2.38
N LEU A 110 -0.36 -14.50 1.71
CA LEU A 110 -1.48 -15.39 2.02
C LEU A 110 -1.13 -16.88 1.85
N ALA A 111 -0.43 -17.23 0.76
CA ALA A 111 0.00 -18.61 0.54
C ALA A 111 0.91 -19.11 1.67
N CYS A 112 1.85 -18.27 2.12
CA CYS A 112 2.74 -18.60 3.23
C CYS A 112 1.99 -18.79 4.56
N THR A 113 0.95 -18.00 4.85
CA THR A 113 0.16 -18.18 6.07
C THR A 113 -0.74 -19.40 6.03
N LEU A 114 -1.24 -19.80 4.85
CA LEU A 114 -2.09 -21.00 4.71
C LEU A 114 -1.31 -22.31 4.76
N GLU A 115 -0.02 -22.31 4.44
CA GLU A 115 0.83 -23.51 4.39
C GLU A 115 1.48 -23.90 5.73
N ASP A 116 1.22 -23.17 6.83
CA ASP A 116 1.65 -23.51 8.19
C ASP A 116 3.12 -23.96 8.32
N ARG A 117 4.02 -23.41 7.49
CA ARG A 117 5.45 -23.70 7.59
C ARG A 117 5.98 -23.05 8.88
N PRO A 118 6.42 -23.82 9.90
CA PRO A 118 7.11 -23.25 11.05
C PRO A 118 8.44 -22.73 10.52
N CYS A 119 8.55 -21.41 10.43
CA CYS A 119 9.73 -20.78 9.85
C CYS A 119 10.77 -20.60 10.95
N SER A 120 11.74 -21.51 11.02
CA SER A 120 12.94 -21.35 11.85
C SER A 120 13.59 -19.98 11.62
N SER A 121 13.68 -19.21 12.70
CA SER A 121 13.90 -17.76 12.71
C SER A 121 15.36 -17.34 12.48
N SER A 122 16.34 -18.23 12.69
CA SER A 122 17.76 -17.88 12.64
C SER A 122 18.35 -17.79 11.23
N LEU A 123 17.97 -18.70 10.30
CA LEU A 123 18.43 -18.65 8.91
C LEU A 123 17.80 -17.48 8.13
N ARG A 124 16.55 -17.10 8.45
CA ARG A 124 15.79 -16.07 7.73
C ARG A 124 16.24 -14.64 8.02
N GLN A 125 16.75 -14.33 9.21
CA GLN A 125 17.21 -12.98 9.51
C GLN A 125 18.41 -12.60 8.63
N ASN A 126 19.34 -13.54 8.44
CA ASN A 126 20.51 -13.33 7.57
C ASN A 126 20.15 -13.33 6.08
N GLU A 127 19.17 -14.14 5.67
CA GLU A 127 18.66 -14.07 4.28
C GLU A 127 17.96 -12.74 4.00
N HIS A 128 17.10 -12.28 4.92
CA HIS A 128 16.37 -11.04 4.73
C HIS A 128 17.29 -9.80 4.78
N SER A 129 18.37 -9.83 5.56
CA SER A 129 19.36 -8.75 5.60
C SER A 129 20.16 -8.67 4.29
N TRP A 130 20.61 -9.81 3.76
CA TRP A 130 21.34 -9.87 2.49
C TRP A 130 20.51 -9.36 1.31
N TRP A 131 19.29 -9.86 1.15
CA TRP A 131 18.42 -9.43 0.06
C TRP A 131 18.06 -7.96 0.19
N ARG A 132 17.84 -7.45 1.41
CA ARG A 132 17.60 -6.03 1.64
C ARG A 132 18.79 -5.19 1.16
N ARG A 133 20.03 -5.57 1.49
CA ARG A 133 21.25 -4.88 1.04
C ARG A 133 21.36 -4.88 -0.49
N LEU A 134 21.14 -6.02 -1.15
CA LEU A 134 21.16 -6.12 -2.62
C LEU A 134 20.15 -5.17 -3.28
N TRP A 135 18.91 -5.15 -2.80
CA TRP A 135 17.86 -4.35 -3.41
C TRP A 135 18.00 -2.85 -3.11
N GLN A 136 18.63 -2.48 -1.99
CA GLN A 136 18.94 -1.09 -1.63
C GLN A 136 20.17 -0.53 -2.34
N ALA A 137 21.07 -1.38 -2.87
CA ALA A 137 22.26 -0.91 -3.59
C ALA A 137 21.91 0.04 -4.75
N LYS A 138 22.70 1.09 -4.96
CA LYS A 138 22.49 2.07 -6.04
C LYS A 138 23.02 1.54 -7.39
N LEU A 139 22.39 0.46 -7.87
CA LEU A 139 22.75 -0.25 -9.10
C LEU A 139 21.57 -0.30 -10.09
N PRO A 140 21.84 -0.41 -11.39
CA PRO A 140 20.85 -0.77 -12.39
C PRO A 140 20.11 -2.06 -12.01
N ASN A 141 18.77 -2.07 -12.15
CA ASN A 141 17.95 -3.24 -11.81
C ASN A 141 18.39 -4.53 -12.54
N LYS A 142 18.92 -4.42 -13.76
CA LYS A 142 19.46 -5.57 -14.50
C LYS A 142 20.57 -6.31 -13.74
N ILE A 143 21.44 -5.58 -13.03
CA ILE A 143 22.53 -6.16 -12.24
C ILE A 143 21.95 -6.82 -10.99
N LYS A 144 21.00 -6.16 -10.30
CA LYS A 144 20.33 -6.72 -9.11
C LYS A 144 19.61 -8.04 -9.42
N VAL A 145 18.83 -8.07 -10.50
CA VAL A 145 18.11 -9.27 -10.95
C VAL A 145 19.09 -10.37 -11.34
N PHE A 146 20.18 -10.04 -12.03
CA PHE A 146 21.22 -11.00 -12.36
C PHE A 146 21.85 -11.63 -11.11
N ILE A 147 22.26 -10.82 -10.12
CA ILE A 147 22.86 -11.32 -8.88
C ILE A 147 21.87 -12.20 -8.11
N TRP A 148 20.60 -11.80 -8.04
CA TRP A 148 19.56 -12.64 -7.43
C TRP A 148 19.47 -14.01 -8.12
N ARG A 149 19.42 -14.04 -9.46
CA ARG A 149 19.43 -15.32 -10.21
C ARG A 149 20.70 -16.13 -9.97
N ALA A 150 21.87 -15.49 -9.92
CA ALA A 150 23.15 -16.16 -9.69
C ALA A 150 23.21 -16.79 -8.29
N CYS A 151 22.82 -16.05 -7.25
CA CYS A 151 22.75 -16.55 -5.88
C CYS A 151 21.72 -17.68 -5.70
N SER A 152 20.70 -17.76 -6.55
CA SER A 152 19.71 -18.84 -6.58
C SER A 152 20.06 -19.97 -7.55
N ASN A 153 21.29 -20.02 -8.08
CA ASN A 153 21.73 -21.00 -9.10
C ASN A 153 20.79 -21.08 -10.33
N ALA A 154 20.13 -19.97 -10.68
CA ALA A 154 19.11 -19.88 -11.71
C ALA A 154 19.61 -19.22 -13.02
N ILE A 155 20.93 -19.05 -13.18
CA ILE A 155 21.54 -18.60 -14.44
C ILE A 155 21.90 -19.82 -15.32
N PRO A 156 21.87 -19.67 -16.67
CA PRO A 156 22.08 -20.78 -17.60
C PRO A 156 23.57 -21.14 -17.76
N THR A 157 24.17 -21.68 -16.70
CA THR A 157 25.51 -22.29 -16.77
C THR A 157 25.46 -23.64 -17.50
N GLY A 158 26.60 -24.15 -17.96
CA GLY A 158 26.71 -25.45 -18.63
C GLY A 158 26.06 -26.59 -17.82
N LYS A 159 26.32 -26.65 -16.51
CA LYS A 159 25.66 -27.60 -15.60
C LYS A 159 24.13 -27.47 -15.61
N SER A 160 23.63 -26.24 -15.44
CA SER A 160 22.18 -25.96 -15.40
C SER A 160 21.50 -26.25 -16.74
N LEU A 161 22.17 -25.96 -17.85
CA LEU A 161 21.66 -26.21 -19.20
C LEU A 161 21.64 -27.70 -19.53
N ALA A 162 22.72 -28.43 -19.23
CA ALA A 162 22.80 -29.87 -19.46
C ALA A 162 21.75 -30.66 -18.66
N SER A 163 21.35 -30.17 -17.48
CA SER A 163 20.27 -30.78 -16.69
C SER A 163 18.90 -30.73 -17.38
N ARG A 164 18.71 -29.80 -18.33
CA ARG A 164 17.45 -29.61 -19.08
C ARG A 164 17.55 -30.09 -20.53
N ILE A 165 18.73 -29.99 -21.12
CA ILE A 165 19.02 -30.38 -22.52
C ILE A 165 20.31 -31.22 -22.50
N PRO A 166 20.19 -32.56 -22.48
CA PRO A 166 21.34 -33.47 -22.27
C PRO A 166 22.46 -33.40 -23.33
N SER A 167 22.22 -32.77 -24.48
CA SER A 167 23.18 -32.65 -25.58
C SER A 167 24.11 -31.43 -25.49
N LEU A 168 23.95 -30.58 -24.47
CA LEU A 168 24.76 -29.37 -24.31
C LEU A 168 26.03 -29.62 -23.48
N THR A 169 27.09 -28.89 -23.80
CA THR A 169 28.35 -28.95 -23.07
C THR A 169 28.19 -28.46 -21.63
N VAL A 170 28.79 -29.21 -20.70
CA VAL A 170 28.88 -28.84 -19.28
C VAL A 170 30.09 -27.97 -18.97
N CYS A 171 31.06 -27.89 -19.89
CA CYS A 171 32.33 -27.22 -19.63
C CYS A 171 32.23 -25.69 -19.78
N CYS A 172 33.01 -24.98 -18.97
CA CYS A 172 33.09 -23.52 -19.03
C CYS A 172 33.65 -23.03 -20.37
N PRO A 173 33.04 -22.04 -21.05
CA PRO A 173 33.54 -21.51 -22.33
C PRO A 173 34.96 -20.95 -22.28
N PHE A 174 35.40 -20.47 -21.11
CA PHE A 174 36.74 -19.88 -20.93
C PHE A 174 37.84 -20.92 -20.74
N CYS A 175 37.71 -21.78 -19.71
CA CYS A 175 38.76 -22.75 -19.41
C CYS A 175 38.60 -24.07 -20.17
N LYS A 176 37.41 -24.38 -20.67
CA LYS A 176 37.05 -25.61 -21.40
C LYS A 176 37.25 -26.94 -20.64
N ASP A 177 37.82 -26.89 -19.44
CA ASP A 177 38.22 -28.08 -18.68
C ASP A 177 37.33 -28.37 -17.47
N CYS A 178 36.71 -27.35 -16.86
CA CYS A 178 35.92 -27.51 -15.64
C CYS A 178 34.41 -27.48 -15.93
N GLU A 179 33.64 -28.24 -15.15
CA GLU A 179 32.18 -28.15 -15.12
C GLU A 179 31.75 -26.73 -14.72
N GLU A 180 30.85 -26.15 -15.50
CA GLU A 180 30.42 -24.78 -15.34
C GLU A 180 29.21 -24.69 -14.40
N ASP A 181 29.51 -24.43 -13.12
CA ASP A 181 28.55 -23.90 -12.15
C ASP A 181 28.74 -22.40 -11.93
N VAL A 182 27.86 -21.79 -11.12
CA VAL A 182 27.91 -20.34 -10.87
C VAL A 182 29.20 -19.93 -10.18
N LEU A 183 29.66 -20.72 -9.20
CA LEU A 183 30.86 -20.41 -8.43
C LEU A 183 32.12 -20.50 -9.30
N HIS A 184 32.21 -21.50 -10.17
CA HIS A 184 33.27 -21.62 -11.14
C HIS A 184 33.28 -20.42 -12.07
N THR A 185 32.14 -20.11 -12.68
CA THR A 185 32.00 -19.02 -13.66
C THR A 185 32.40 -17.67 -13.07
N MET A 186 31.97 -17.37 -11.84
CA MET A 186 32.17 -16.06 -11.23
C MET A 186 33.48 -15.93 -10.46
N VAL A 187 34.08 -17.04 -9.98
CA VAL A 187 35.18 -16.98 -9.00
C VAL A 187 36.35 -17.87 -9.37
N MET A 188 36.11 -19.15 -9.66
CA MET A 188 37.21 -20.12 -9.81
C MET A 188 37.84 -20.14 -11.20
N CYS A 189 37.09 -19.73 -12.22
CA CYS A 189 37.55 -19.67 -13.61
C CYS A 189 38.82 -18.81 -13.72
N PRO A 190 39.86 -19.24 -14.46
CA PRO A 190 41.08 -18.44 -14.65
C PRO A 190 40.81 -17.02 -15.15
N PHE A 191 39.87 -16.85 -16.09
CA PHE A 191 39.45 -15.54 -16.57
C PHE A 191 38.87 -14.68 -15.45
N ALA A 192 37.94 -15.23 -14.65
CA ALA A 192 37.35 -14.52 -13.52
C ALA A 192 38.43 -14.09 -12.51
N ARG A 193 39.38 -14.98 -12.18
CA ARG A 193 40.51 -14.67 -11.29
C ARG A 193 41.38 -13.52 -11.80
N GLN A 194 41.61 -13.46 -13.11
CA GLN A 194 42.34 -12.34 -13.70
C GLN A 194 41.55 -11.02 -13.59
N VAL A 195 40.24 -11.04 -13.84
CA VAL A 195 39.36 -9.86 -13.66
C VAL A 195 39.40 -9.37 -12.22
N TRP A 196 39.30 -10.29 -11.26
CA TRP A 196 39.41 -9.97 -9.83
C TRP A 196 40.79 -9.42 -9.45
N GLY A 197 41.86 -9.93 -10.06
CA GLY A 197 43.23 -9.41 -9.87
C GLY A 197 43.44 -8.00 -10.41
N CYS A 198 42.58 -7.54 -11.32
CA CYS A 198 42.59 -6.17 -11.85
C CYS A 198 41.65 -5.22 -11.09
N ALA A 199 40.86 -5.71 -10.12
CA ALA A 199 39.93 -4.88 -9.37
C ALA A 199 40.67 -3.91 -8.43
N PRO A 200 40.12 -2.71 -8.15
CA PRO A 200 40.77 -1.72 -7.29
C PRO A 200 40.71 -2.07 -5.79
N PHE A 201 40.14 -3.22 -5.43
CA PHE A 201 40.01 -3.73 -4.06
C PHE A 201 40.59 -5.13 -3.94
N HIS A 202 40.95 -5.52 -2.72
CA HIS A 202 41.44 -6.86 -2.42
C HIS A 202 40.30 -7.76 -1.96
N LEU A 203 40.12 -8.91 -2.62
CA LEU A 203 39.20 -9.94 -2.15
C LEU A 203 39.82 -10.64 -0.92
N ALA A 204 39.06 -10.73 0.17
CA ALA A 204 39.46 -11.52 1.32
C ALA A 204 39.71 -12.98 0.90
N ALA A 205 40.75 -13.60 1.46
CA ALA A 205 41.07 -15.00 1.22
C ALA A 205 40.03 -15.92 1.88
N VAL A 206 38.90 -16.13 1.20
CA VAL A 206 37.84 -17.05 1.64
C VAL A 206 38.17 -18.46 1.16
N ARG A 207 38.21 -19.43 2.09
CA ARG A 207 38.39 -20.84 1.74
C ARG A 207 37.15 -21.33 1.00
N ILE A 208 37.27 -21.52 -0.32
CA ILE A 208 36.14 -21.82 -1.21
C ILE A 208 35.49 -23.18 -0.90
N GLY A 209 36.24 -24.16 -0.38
CA GLY A 209 35.70 -25.41 0.21
C GLY A 209 34.51 -26.00 -0.53
N SER A 210 33.43 -26.31 0.22
CA SER A 210 32.12 -26.72 -0.31
C SER A 210 31.09 -25.57 -0.33
N MET A 211 31.56 -24.31 -0.43
CA MET A 211 30.69 -23.14 -0.35
C MET A 211 29.99 -22.87 -1.68
N GLY A 212 28.74 -22.40 -1.64
CA GLY A 212 28.05 -21.90 -2.82
C GLY A 212 28.46 -20.46 -3.17
N PHE A 213 28.07 -20.01 -4.36
CA PHE A 213 28.35 -18.64 -4.82
C PHE A 213 27.78 -17.57 -3.87
N ARG A 214 26.57 -17.80 -3.34
CA ARG A 214 25.94 -16.86 -2.40
C ARG A 214 26.75 -16.74 -1.11
N GLU A 215 27.12 -17.87 -0.52
CA GLU A 215 27.88 -17.90 0.72
C GLU A 215 29.25 -17.22 0.55
N TRP A 216 29.91 -17.44 -0.59
CA TRP A 216 31.14 -16.72 -0.96
C TRP A 216 30.91 -15.21 -1.08
N LEU A 217 29.86 -14.79 -1.81
CA LEU A 217 29.56 -13.39 -2.06
C LEU A 217 29.21 -12.64 -0.77
N THR A 218 28.46 -13.28 0.13
CA THR A 218 28.14 -12.74 1.46
C THR A 218 29.39 -12.62 2.34
N ALA A 219 30.29 -13.61 2.31
CA ALA A 219 31.53 -13.56 3.10
C ALA A 219 32.48 -12.45 2.64
N VAL A 220 32.66 -12.28 1.33
CA VAL A 220 33.55 -11.26 0.75
C VAL A 220 33.01 -9.85 0.97
N SER A 221 31.72 -9.65 0.73
CA SER A 221 31.09 -8.31 0.83
C SER A 221 30.90 -7.81 2.26
N ALA A 222 31.12 -8.65 3.27
CA ALA A 222 31.00 -8.27 4.68
C ALA A 222 31.99 -7.15 5.07
N GLN A 223 33.12 -7.04 4.36
CA GLN A 223 34.17 -6.06 4.63
C GLN A 223 34.11 -4.83 3.71
N PHE A 224 33.19 -4.81 2.74
CA PHE A 224 33.14 -3.77 1.71
C PHE A 224 32.16 -2.66 2.09
N ASP A 225 32.57 -1.42 1.80
CA ASP A 225 31.67 -0.27 1.83
C ASP A 225 30.63 -0.35 0.69
N GLU A 226 29.74 0.63 0.60
CA GLU A 226 28.69 0.62 -0.43
C GLU A 226 29.21 0.81 -1.85
N ILE A 227 30.37 1.45 -2.05
CA ILE A 227 30.95 1.68 -3.37
C ILE A 227 31.60 0.40 -3.88
N ASP A 228 32.41 -0.23 -3.05
CA ASP A 228 33.08 -1.49 -3.34
C ASP A 228 32.07 -2.63 -3.46
N PHE A 229 31.03 -2.64 -2.62
CA PHE A 229 29.92 -3.58 -2.75
C PHE A 229 29.24 -3.47 -4.12
N GLN A 230 28.97 -2.25 -4.58
CA GLN A 230 28.36 -2.03 -5.91
C GLN A 230 29.28 -2.47 -7.04
N LEU A 231 30.58 -2.19 -6.94
CA LEU A 231 31.58 -2.59 -7.93
C LEU A 231 31.75 -4.11 -7.96
N LEU A 232 31.77 -4.78 -6.80
CA LEU A 232 31.76 -6.24 -6.68
C LEU A 232 30.59 -6.88 -7.44
N LEU A 233 29.37 -6.38 -7.23
CA LEU A 233 28.18 -6.87 -7.93
C LEU A 233 28.23 -6.57 -9.44
N GLY A 234 28.74 -5.40 -9.82
CA GLY A 234 28.96 -5.03 -11.22
C GLY A 234 29.97 -5.95 -11.92
N LEU A 235 31.06 -6.31 -11.25
CA LEU A 235 32.09 -7.19 -11.78
C LEU A 235 31.55 -8.60 -12.01
N CYS A 236 30.79 -9.16 -11.06
CA CYS A 236 30.07 -10.43 -11.26
C CYS A 236 29.19 -10.40 -12.53
N TRP A 237 28.44 -9.31 -12.73
CA TRP A 237 27.62 -9.15 -13.94
C TRP A 237 28.46 -9.02 -15.21
N SER A 238 29.59 -8.33 -15.15
CA SER A 238 30.46 -8.11 -16.31
C SER A 238 31.24 -9.36 -16.71
N ILE A 239 31.63 -10.20 -15.74
CA ILE A 239 32.21 -11.52 -15.97
C ILE A 239 31.19 -12.41 -16.70
N TRP A 240 29.94 -12.44 -16.23
CA TRP A 240 28.86 -13.16 -16.91
C TRP A 240 28.59 -12.65 -18.33
N TRP A 241 28.60 -11.34 -18.50
CA TRP A 241 28.43 -10.73 -19.81
C TRP A 241 29.55 -11.11 -20.78
N CYS A 242 30.82 -11.09 -20.33
CA CYS A 242 31.96 -11.54 -21.12
C CYS A 242 31.89 -13.02 -21.46
N ARG A 243 31.49 -13.86 -20.50
CA ARG A 243 31.25 -15.30 -20.72
C ARG A 243 30.24 -15.52 -21.84
N ASN A 244 29.12 -14.80 -21.83
CA ASN A 244 28.10 -14.95 -22.85
C ASN A 244 28.56 -14.41 -24.20
N GLY A 245 29.32 -13.31 -24.22
CA GLY A 245 29.97 -12.81 -25.43
C GLY A 245 30.89 -13.86 -26.05
N LEU A 246 31.72 -14.52 -25.25
CA LEU A 246 32.59 -15.59 -25.74
C LEU A 246 31.79 -16.80 -26.24
N ALA A 247 30.77 -17.23 -25.49
CA ALA A 247 29.97 -18.41 -25.84
C ALA A 247 29.11 -18.22 -27.10
N MET A 248 28.60 -17.01 -27.35
CA MET A 248 27.69 -16.73 -28.48
C MET A 248 28.40 -16.10 -29.67
N ASN A 249 29.36 -15.20 -29.43
CA ASN A 249 29.99 -14.37 -30.47
C ASN A 249 31.48 -14.68 -30.67
N GLY A 250 32.07 -15.58 -29.86
CA GLY A 250 33.48 -15.97 -29.97
C GLY A 250 34.49 -14.92 -29.51
N SER A 251 34.04 -13.80 -28.92
CA SER A 251 34.90 -12.70 -28.48
C SER A 251 34.46 -12.15 -27.11
N CYS A 252 35.41 -11.74 -26.28
CA CYS A 252 35.17 -11.03 -25.03
C CYS A 252 36.24 -9.95 -24.79
N LEU A 253 35.98 -9.04 -23.86
CA LEU A 253 36.96 -8.05 -23.42
C LEU A 253 38.08 -8.71 -22.60
N ASP A 254 39.27 -8.09 -22.63
CA ASP A 254 40.38 -8.48 -21.77
C ASP A 254 40.11 -8.10 -20.30
N PRO A 255 40.65 -8.83 -19.31
CA PRO A 255 40.32 -8.63 -17.91
C PRO A 255 40.44 -7.19 -17.37
N PRO A 256 41.49 -6.40 -17.70
CA PRO A 256 41.57 -4.99 -17.28
C PRO A 256 40.48 -4.12 -17.90
N GLN A 257 40.10 -4.41 -19.16
CA GLN A 257 39.05 -3.67 -19.87
C GLN A 257 37.68 -3.93 -19.25
N VAL A 258 37.43 -5.15 -18.73
CA VAL A 258 36.20 -5.47 -17.99
C VAL A 258 36.04 -4.57 -16.76
N VAL A 259 37.11 -4.40 -15.97
CA VAL A 259 37.11 -3.55 -14.77
C VAL A 259 36.90 -2.07 -15.14
N CYS A 260 37.56 -1.60 -16.19
CA CYS A 260 37.40 -0.23 -16.70
C CYS A 260 35.96 0.02 -17.15
N PHE A 261 35.42 -0.88 -17.97
CA PHE A 261 34.05 -0.81 -18.50
C PHE A 261 33.01 -0.72 -17.38
N VAL A 262 33.06 -1.63 -16.41
CA VAL A 262 32.06 -1.64 -15.33
C VAL A 262 32.17 -0.40 -14.45
N SER A 263 33.39 0.07 -14.18
CA SER A 263 33.61 1.26 -13.37
C SER A 263 33.00 2.51 -14.04
N GLN A 264 33.20 2.68 -15.34
CA GLN A 264 32.60 3.75 -16.15
C GLN A 264 31.08 3.62 -16.26
N TYR A 265 30.58 2.38 -16.38
CA TYR A 265 29.15 2.11 -16.47
C TYR A 265 28.43 2.49 -15.16
N LEU A 266 29.01 2.14 -14.01
CA LEU A 266 28.44 2.46 -12.70
C LEU A 266 28.57 3.94 -12.34
N SER A 267 29.67 4.61 -12.70
CA SER A 267 29.82 6.05 -12.48
C SER A 267 28.77 6.84 -13.27
N SER A 268 28.60 6.52 -14.55
CA SER A 268 27.59 7.14 -15.42
C SER A 268 26.17 6.95 -14.85
N PHE A 269 25.86 5.77 -14.32
CA PHE A 269 24.57 5.49 -13.69
C PHE A 269 24.34 6.31 -12.41
N ARG A 270 25.38 6.56 -11.61
CA ARG A 270 25.24 7.39 -10.39
C ARG A 270 24.95 8.84 -10.72
N THR A 271 25.65 9.42 -11.70
CA THR A 271 25.47 10.82 -12.12
C THR A 271 24.08 11.08 -12.70
N GLN A 272 23.49 10.10 -13.39
CA GLN A 272 22.14 10.22 -13.95
C GLN A 272 21.02 10.08 -12.90
N ASN A 273 21.31 9.48 -11.74
CA ASN A 273 20.31 9.19 -10.70
C ASN A 273 20.57 9.98 -9.39
N SER A 274 21.38 11.03 -9.41
CA SER A 274 21.49 11.97 -8.29
C SER A 274 20.26 12.88 -8.25
N ASP A 275 19.59 12.91 -7.09
CA ASP A 275 18.28 13.50 -6.74
C ASP A 275 18.10 15.04 -6.89
N ASP A 276 18.79 15.71 -7.81
CA ASP A 276 18.65 17.17 -8.00
C ASP A 276 17.44 17.60 -8.85
N GLN A 277 16.43 16.74 -8.99
CA GLN A 277 15.13 17.12 -9.57
C GLN A 277 14.00 16.92 -8.55
N LYS A 278 14.01 17.69 -7.46
CA LYS A 278 12.78 17.93 -6.69
C LYS A 278 11.93 18.96 -7.42
N GLN A 279 10.82 18.50 -7.99
CA GLN A 279 9.74 19.36 -8.47
C GLN A 279 9.27 20.30 -7.35
N VAL A 280 9.15 21.59 -7.67
CA VAL A 280 8.59 22.63 -6.81
C VAL A 280 7.10 22.34 -6.60
N THR A 281 6.72 21.85 -5.42
CA THR A 281 5.31 21.81 -5.00
C THR A 281 4.83 23.22 -4.62
N PRO A 282 3.60 23.62 -4.99
CA PRO A 282 3.05 24.92 -4.59
C PRO A 282 2.95 25.01 -3.06
N THR A 283 3.23 26.20 -2.54
CA THR A 283 3.21 26.54 -1.12
C THR A 283 1.80 26.31 -0.54
N VAL A 284 1.63 25.24 0.22
CA VAL A 284 0.41 24.99 1.00
C VAL A 284 0.29 26.12 2.06
N PRO A 285 -0.88 26.77 2.21
CA PRO A 285 -1.08 27.85 3.17
C PRO A 285 -0.67 27.44 4.59
N LEU A 286 -0.07 28.38 5.32
CA LEU A 286 0.33 28.19 6.72
C LEU A 286 -0.83 28.44 7.70
N SER A 287 -1.86 29.19 7.28
CA SER A 287 -3.09 29.46 8.04
C SER A 287 -4.34 29.29 7.18
N TRP A 288 -5.49 29.10 7.82
CA TRP A 288 -6.76 28.93 7.14
C TRP A 288 -7.18 30.24 6.46
N LEU A 289 -7.69 30.14 5.22
CA LEU A 289 -8.15 31.29 4.45
C LEU A 289 -9.66 31.24 4.24
N ALA A 290 -10.32 32.37 4.47
CA ALA A 290 -11.75 32.51 4.20
C ALA A 290 -12.07 32.25 2.70
N PRO A 291 -13.23 31.66 2.39
CA PRO A 291 -13.66 31.48 1.01
C PRO A 291 -13.91 32.80 0.27
N PRO A 292 -13.86 32.79 -1.08
CA PRO A 292 -14.35 33.90 -1.88
C PRO A 292 -15.84 34.21 -1.62
N PRO A 293 -16.29 35.46 -1.85
CA PRO A 293 -17.71 35.80 -1.78
C PRO A 293 -18.57 34.87 -2.64
N GLY A 294 -19.70 34.43 -2.09
CA GLY A 294 -20.62 33.48 -2.76
C GLY A 294 -20.25 32.01 -2.61
N TYR A 295 -19.12 31.68 -1.94
CA TYR A 295 -18.76 30.32 -1.56
C TYR A 295 -18.91 30.11 -0.06
N VAL A 296 -19.30 28.90 0.32
CA VAL A 296 -19.20 28.41 1.69
C VAL A 296 -18.03 27.43 1.76
N LYS A 297 -17.16 27.59 2.76
CA LYS A 297 -16.05 26.68 3.00
C LYS A 297 -16.38 25.77 4.18
N ILE A 298 -16.31 24.46 3.97
CA ILE A 298 -16.69 23.46 4.96
C ILE A 298 -15.47 22.61 5.29
N ASN A 299 -14.97 22.78 6.51
CA ASN A 299 -13.92 21.97 7.09
C ASN A 299 -14.54 20.74 7.76
N PHE A 300 -13.96 19.57 7.55
CA PHE A 300 -14.39 18.34 8.20
C PHE A 300 -13.19 17.58 8.78
N ASP A 301 -13.41 16.86 9.88
CA ASP A 301 -12.40 16.07 10.57
C ASP A 301 -13.05 14.85 11.24
N GLY A 302 -12.34 13.73 11.27
CA GLY A 302 -12.79 12.48 11.84
C GLY A 302 -11.81 11.94 12.87
N THR A 303 -12.30 11.62 14.06
CA THR A 303 -11.47 11.05 15.12
C THR A 303 -12.02 9.74 15.64
N THR A 304 -11.15 8.92 16.22
CA THR A 304 -11.52 7.63 16.82
C THR A 304 -11.29 7.64 18.32
N PHE A 305 -12.23 7.13 19.09
CA PHE A 305 -12.10 6.94 20.53
C PHE A 305 -12.20 5.46 20.91
N ASN A 306 -11.83 5.14 22.15
CA ASN A 306 -12.03 3.82 22.75
C ASN A 306 -11.48 2.68 21.87
N ASN A 307 -10.25 2.85 21.36
CA ASN A 307 -9.59 1.94 20.42
C ASN A 307 -10.42 1.65 19.15
N GLY A 308 -11.05 2.70 18.60
CA GLY A 308 -11.82 2.62 17.35
C GLY A 308 -13.29 2.26 17.54
N ARG A 309 -13.80 2.05 18.76
CA ARG A 309 -15.20 1.68 19.03
C ARG A 309 -16.21 2.80 18.83
N VAL A 310 -15.73 4.04 18.82
CA VAL A 310 -16.55 5.24 18.65
C VAL A 310 -15.84 6.14 17.67
N LEU A 311 -16.57 6.63 16.67
CA LEU A 311 -16.09 7.60 15.70
C LEU A 311 -16.70 8.96 16.05
N GLY A 312 -15.86 9.97 16.19
CA GLY A 312 -16.25 11.37 16.32
C GLY A 312 -16.13 12.07 14.97
N VAL A 313 -17.14 12.84 14.62
CA VAL A 313 -17.19 13.63 13.39
C VAL A 313 -17.38 15.08 13.75
N GLY A 314 -16.52 15.94 13.20
CA GLY A 314 -16.59 17.38 13.32
C GLY A 314 -16.72 18.04 11.95
N VAL A 315 -17.64 18.98 11.82
CA VAL A 315 -17.84 19.76 10.59
C VAL A 315 -18.05 21.22 10.96
N ALA A 316 -17.33 22.13 10.30
CA ALA A 316 -17.51 23.57 10.45
C ALA A 316 -17.67 24.23 9.08
N ALA A 317 -18.82 24.86 8.85
CA ALA A 317 -19.10 25.64 7.65
C ALA A 317 -18.91 27.13 7.94
N ARG A 318 -18.14 27.82 7.09
CA ARG A 318 -17.78 29.22 7.24
C ARG A 318 -17.97 30.02 5.96
N GLY A 319 -18.37 31.27 6.12
CA GLY A 319 -18.59 32.22 5.02
C GLY A 319 -17.36 33.07 4.72
N SER A 320 -17.52 34.03 3.80
CA SER A 320 -16.40 34.84 3.27
C SER A 320 -15.83 35.85 4.27
N SER A 321 -16.54 36.18 5.35
CA SER A 321 -15.98 36.97 6.45
C SER A 321 -15.34 36.11 7.54
N GLY A 322 -15.22 34.79 7.31
CA GLY A 322 -14.73 33.84 8.29
C GLY A 322 -15.75 33.45 9.35
N GLU A 323 -16.96 34.00 9.30
CA GLU A 323 -18.05 33.74 10.22
C GLU A 323 -18.48 32.27 10.16
N CYS A 324 -18.78 31.68 11.31
CA CYS A 324 -19.38 30.35 11.34
C CYS A 324 -20.82 30.44 10.86
N LEU A 325 -21.18 29.65 9.83
CA LEU A 325 -22.54 29.56 9.30
C LEU A 325 -23.27 28.37 9.91
N ALA A 326 -22.58 27.23 10.07
CA ALA A 326 -23.11 26.06 10.74
C ALA A 326 -21.99 25.17 11.24
N TRP A 327 -22.29 24.28 12.18
CA TRP A 327 -21.36 23.26 12.65
C TRP A 327 -22.10 21.98 13.05
N ILE A 328 -21.38 20.86 13.00
CA ILE A 328 -21.82 19.54 13.48
C ILE A 328 -20.72 18.95 14.36
N SER A 329 -21.14 18.38 15.49
CA SER A 329 -20.38 17.43 16.30
C SER A 329 -21.25 16.20 16.47
N LYS A 330 -20.83 15.04 15.95
CA LYS A 330 -21.64 13.82 15.97
C LYS A 330 -20.80 12.60 16.33
N ARG A 331 -21.41 11.66 17.03
CA ARG A 331 -20.80 10.36 17.36
C ARG A 331 -21.48 9.22 16.65
N PHE A 332 -20.68 8.24 16.29
CA PHE A 332 -21.15 6.97 15.78
C PHE A 332 -20.60 5.84 16.65
N GLN A 333 -21.51 5.06 17.22
CA GLN A 333 -21.18 3.85 17.98
C GLN A 333 -20.86 2.71 17.01
N ARG A 334 -19.69 2.79 16.38
CA ARG A 334 -19.22 1.88 15.34
C ARG A 334 -17.72 1.64 15.50
N MET A 335 -17.32 0.39 15.29
CA MET A 335 -15.91 0.04 15.12
C MET A 335 -15.38 0.59 13.79
N GLY A 336 -14.29 1.36 13.82
CA GLY A 336 -13.67 1.95 12.64
C GLY A 336 -12.25 2.45 12.89
N ASP A 337 -11.54 2.74 11.81
CA ASP A 337 -10.24 3.39 11.83
C ASP A 337 -10.38 4.89 11.54
N GLY A 338 -9.25 5.61 11.59
CA GLY A 338 -9.22 7.04 11.31
C GLY A 338 -9.68 7.38 9.89
N GLU A 339 -9.31 6.57 8.90
CA GLU A 339 -9.73 6.82 7.51
C GLU A 339 -11.25 6.70 7.33
N LEU A 340 -11.90 5.75 8.01
CA LEU A 340 -13.36 5.68 8.06
C LEU A 340 -13.97 6.90 8.77
N ALA A 341 -13.41 7.33 9.91
CA ALA A 341 -13.90 8.51 10.63
C ALA A 341 -13.89 9.76 9.72
N GLU A 342 -12.79 9.98 9.00
CA GLU A 342 -12.64 11.07 8.05
C GLU A 342 -13.65 10.99 6.90
N ALA A 343 -13.84 9.79 6.34
CA ALA A 343 -14.82 9.58 5.27
C ALA A 343 -16.25 9.88 5.75
N MET A 344 -16.59 9.49 6.98
CA MET A 344 -17.89 9.82 7.58
C MET A 344 -18.04 11.31 7.82
N ALA A 345 -16.98 12.00 8.24
CA ALA A 345 -16.99 13.46 8.39
C ALA A 345 -17.22 14.19 7.06
N ALA A 346 -16.54 13.75 5.99
CA ALA A 346 -16.77 14.26 4.65
C ALA A 346 -18.21 14.04 4.17
N ARG A 347 -18.81 12.88 4.46
CA ARG A 347 -20.21 12.59 4.13
C ARG A 347 -21.18 13.51 4.88
N GLU A 348 -20.99 13.69 6.19
CA GLU A 348 -21.81 14.63 6.98
C GLU A 348 -21.67 16.08 6.51
N ALA A 349 -20.48 16.49 6.08
CA ALA A 349 -20.26 17.81 5.50
C ALA A 349 -21.07 18.05 4.23
N ILE A 350 -21.11 17.07 3.32
CA ILE A 350 -21.92 17.16 2.10
C ILE A 350 -23.40 17.16 2.42
N LEU A 351 -23.84 16.30 3.34
CA LEU A 351 -25.23 16.26 3.76
C LEU A 351 -25.66 17.58 4.41
N LEU A 352 -24.80 18.22 5.20
CA LEU A 352 -25.04 19.55 5.76
C LEU A 352 -25.24 20.59 4.66
N ALA A 353 -24.34 20.60 3.67
CA ALA A 353 -24.41 21.55 2.55
C ALA A 353 -25.70 21.39 1.74
N LYS A 354 -26.13 20.15 1.50
CA LYS A 354 -27.43 19.82 0.87
C LYS A 354 -28.60 20.31 1.71
N ARG A 355 -28.62 20.02 3.03
CA ARG A 355 -29.69 20.49 3.93
C ARG A 355 -29.81 22.02 3.98
N LYS A 356 -28.70 22.73 3.86
CA LYS A 356 -28.65 24.20 3.86
C LYS A 356 -28.85 24.83 2.48
N ASN A 357 -28.98 24.02 1.41
CA ASN A 357 -29.11 24.47 0.03
C ASN A 357 -28.00 25.44 -0.41
N TRP A 358 -26.75 25.17 -0.03
CA TRP A 358 -25.62 25.99 -0.46
C TRP A 358 -25.17 25.57 -1.88
N PRO A 359 -25.22 26.47 -2.88
CA PRO A 359 -24.96 26.10 -4.27
C PRO A 359 -23.48 25.95 -4.62
N SER A 360 -22.61 26.69 -3.92
CA SER A 360 -21.17 26.77 -4.21
C SER A 360 -20.36 26.50 -2.95
N VAL A 361 -19.63 25.39 -2.91
CA VAL A 361 -19.01 24.87 -1.68
C VAL A 361 -17.56 24.41 -1.90
N ILE A 362 -16.69 24.72 -0.95
CA ILE A 362 -15.31 24.23 -0.89
C ILE A 362 -15.20 23.31 0.33
N PHE A 363 -14.92 22.03 0.12
CA PHE A 363 -14.70 21.07 1.20
C PHE A 363 -13.21 20.92 1.49
N GLU A 364 -12.83 21.02 2.76
CA GLU A 364 -11.45 20.93 3.24
C GLU A 364 -11.33 19.85 4.33
N GLY A 365 -10.30 19.01 4.22
CA GLY A 365 -9.95 18.02 5.23
C GLY A 365 -8.45 17.79 5.32
N ASP A 366 -7.98 17.19 6.41
CA ASP A 366 -6.55 16.94 6.68
C ASP A 366 -6.08 15.54 6.25
N CYS A 367 -6.96 14.74 5.65
CA CYS A 367 -6.68 13.39 5.19
C CYS A 367 -6.40 13.35 3.68
N ALA A 368 -5.12 13.47 3.30
CA ALA A 368 -4.72 13.47 1.89
C ALA A 368 -5.19 12.22 1.13
N THR A 369 -5.14 11.04 1.76
CA THR A 369 -5.55 9.78 1.12
C THR A 369 -7.05 9.76 0.79
N LEU A 370 -7.89 10.35 1.65
CA LEU A 370 -9.32 10.47 1.40
C LEU A 370 -9.59 11.47 0.27
N ILE A 371 -8.94 12.64 0.29
CA ILE A 371 -9.09 13.66 -0.77
C ILE A 371 -8.68 13.07 -2.12
N ASP A 372 -7.56 12.36 -2.19
CA ASP A 372 -7.09 11.68 -3.40
C ASP A 372 -8.11 10.65 -3.90
N LYS A 373 -8.71 9.86 -2.99
CA LYS A 373 -9.75 8.87 -3.33
C LYS A 373 -11.05 9.52 -3.86
N ILE A 374 -11.46 10.66 -3.29
CA ILE A 374 -12.64 11.41 -3.75
C ILE A 374 -12.42 11.97 -5.16
N LEU A 375 -11.23 12.52 -5.42
CA LEU A 375 -10.88 13.15 -6.69
C LEU A 375 -10.50 12.14 -7.79
N ALA A 376 -10.08 10.93 -7.41
CA ALA A 376 -9.68 9.90 -8.37
C ALA A 376 -10.86 9.51 -9.30
N PRO A 377 -10.62 9.39 -10.63
CA PRO A 377 -11.69 9.05 -11.56
C PRO A 377 -12.12 7.57 -11.45
N VAL A 378 -11.32 6.72 -10.82
CA VAL A 378 -11.55 5.28 -10.68
C VAL A 378 -12.45 4.94 -9.49
N VAL A 379 -13.10 3.77 -9.53
CA VAL A 379 -13.84 3.24 -8.38
C VAL A 379 -12.87 2.87 -7.28
N ASP A 380 -13.04 3.45 -6.09
CA ASP A 380 -12.28 3.04 -4.91
C ASP A 380 -12.75 1.64 -4.50
N LEU A 381 -11.82 0.69 -4.36
CA LEU A 381 -12.04 -0.69 -3.93
C LEU A 381 -11.75 -0.91 -2.44
N SER A 382 -11.32 0.13 -1.72
CA SER A 382 -11.09 0.10 -0.28
C SER A 382 -12.38 -0.10 0.52
N ALA A 383 -12.25 -0.28 1.84
CA ALA A 383 -13.39 -0.42 2.73
C ALA A 383 -14.33 0.80 2.67
N ILE A 384 -13.79 2.02 2.63
CA ILE A 384 -14.57 3.27 2.59
C ILE A 384 -15.16 3.60 1.20
N GLY A 385 -14.87 2.78 0.18
CA GLY A 385 -15.30 3.05 -1.19
C GLY A 385 -16.81 3.30 -1.38
N PRO A 386 -17.74 2.65 -0.63
CA PRO A 386 -19.16 3.00 -0.68
C PRO A 386 -19.44 4.45 -0.25
N ILE A 387 -18.77 4.94 0.80
CA ILE A 387 -18.90 6.33 1.27
C ILE A 387 -18.31 7.30 0.23
N VAL A 388 -17.17 6.96 -0.36
CA VAL A 388 -16.56 7.76 -1.44
C VAL A 388 -17.49 7.84 -2.66
N ALA A 389 -18.16 6.74 -3.00
CA ALA A 389 -19.15 6.73 -4.08
C ALA A 389 -20.35 7.64 -3.79
N ASP A 390 -20.84 7.67 -2.54
CA ASP A 390 -21.91 8.57 -2.12
C ASP A 390 -21.51 10.04 -2.24
N ILE A 391 -20.32 10.36 -1.74
CA ILE A 391 -19.74 11.70 -1.82
C ILE A 391 -19.69 12.13 -3.30
N ARG A 392 -19.16 11.27 -4.18
CA ARG A 392 -19.06 11.55 -5.61
C ARG A 392 -20.41 11.71 -6.28
N SER A 393 -21.39 10.85 -5.96
CA SER A 393 -22.74 10.97 -6.54
C SER A 393 -23.46 12.24 -6.12
N SER A 394 -23.16 12.79 -4.93
CA SER A 394 -23.73 14.05 -4.45
C SER A 394 -23.08 15.29 -5.07
N THR A 395 -21.96 15.17 -5.80
CA THR A 395 -21.27 16.33 -6.40
C THR A 395 -22.11 17.03 -7.47
N THR A 396 -23.02 16.31 -8.12
CA THR A 396 -23.91 16.85 -9.16
C THR A 396 -25.02 17.75 -8.62
N ASP A 397 -25.21 17.77 -7.30
CA ASP A 397 -26.26 18.57 -6.65
C ASP A 397 -25.82 20.04 -6.45
N PHE A 398 -24.57 20.37 -6.74
CA PHE A 398 -23.97 21.69 -6.50
C PHE A 398 -23.65 22.41 -7.83
N CYS A 399 -23.78 23.73 -7.85
CA CYS A 399 -23.35 24.55 -8.98
C CYS A 399 -21.82 24.61 -9.10
N SER A 400 -21.12 24.64 -7.96
CA SER A 400 -19.66 24.66 -7.90
C SER A 400 -19.19 23.90 -6.66
N ILE A 401 -18.28 22.95 -6.84
CA ILE A 401 -17.76 22.10 -5.76
C ILE A 401 -16.27 21.86 -5.94
N SER A 402 -15.51 21.90 -4.84
CA SER A 402 -14.12 21.45 -4.82
C SER A 402 -13.78 20.76 -3.51
N PHE A 403 -12.84 19.81 -3.57
CA PHE A 403 -12.27 19.13 -2.40
C PHE A 403 -10.78 19.48 -2.33
N GLN A 404 -10.31 19.87 -1.14
CA GLN A 404 -8.95 20.36 -0.95
C GLN A 404 -8.34 19.73 0.30
N PHE A 405 -7.08 19.32 0.19
CA PHE A 405 -6.28 18.91 1.34
C PHE A 405 -5.72 20.16 2.04
N VAL A 406 -5.87 20.21 3.36
CA VAL A 406 -5.28 21.24 4.20
C VAL A 406 -4.43 20.62 5.30
N ARG A 407 -3.50 21.40 5.86
CA ARG A 407 -2.73 20.96 7.04
C ARG A 407 -3.63 21.02 8.28
N ARG A 408 -3.34 20.18 9.27
CA ARG A 408 -4.06 20.12 10.57
C ARG A 408 -4.26 21.45 11.26
N ASN A 409 -3.28 22.36 11.17
CA ASN A 409 -3.37 23.68 11.77
C ASN A 409 -4.43 24.58 11.11
N CYS A 410 -4.84 24.27 9.88
CA CYS A 410 -5.93 24.93 9.16
C CYS A 410 -7.27 24.19 9.31
N ASN A 411 -7.32 23.11 10.10
CA ASN A 411 -8.50 22.27 10.32
C ASN A 411 -8.81 22.08 11.81
N SER A 412 -8.22 22.89 12.68
CA SER A 412 -8.32 22.80 14.13
C SER A 412 -9.75 22.97 14.65
N VAL A 413 -10.60 23.76 13.98
CA VAL A 413 -12.01 23.92 14.37
C VAL A 413 -12.79 22.62 14.15
N ALA A 414 -12.65 22.00 12.97
CA ALA A 414 -13.32 20.73 12.67
C ALA A 414 -12.77 19.62 13.58
N HIS A 415 -11.47 19.61 13.84
CA HIS A 415 -10.84 18.70 14.78
C HIS A 415 -11.38 18.83 16.21
N ALA A 416 -11.49 20.06 16.72
CA ALA A 416 -12.06 20.31 18.05
C ALA A 416 -13.53 19.86 18.14
N LEU A 417 -14.31 20.06 17.08
CA LEU A 417 -15.69 19.56 16.99
C LEU A 417 -15.76 18.03 16.95
N ALA A 418 -14.86 17.36 16.23
CA ALA A 418 -14.80 15.90 16.20
C ALA A 418 -14.46 15.32 17.57
N HIS A 419 -13.67 16.06 18.35
CA HIS A 419 -13.30 15.72 19.72
C HIS A 419 -14.38 16.05 20.77
N LEU A 420 -15.39 16.82 20.40
CA LEU A 420 -16.46 17.22 21.30
C LEU A 420 -17.36 15.99 21.60
N VAL A 421 -17.49 15.66 22.88
CA VAL A 421 -18.02 14.37 23.36
C VAL A 421 -19.56 14.37 23.36
N CYS A 422 -20.21 14.61 22.22
CA CYS A 422 -21.68 14.71 22.12
C CYS A 422 -22.27 13.67 21.16
N ASP A 423 -23.38 13.04 21.54
CA ASP A 423 -24.07 12.03 20.71
C ASP A 423 -24.48 12.61 19.35
N HIS A 424 -25.14 13.77 19.37
CA HIS A 424 -25.32 14.63 18.20
C HIS A 424 -25.61 16.05 18.67
N ALA A 425 -24.81 17.00 18.19
CA ALA A 425 -25.03 18.43 18.37
C ALA A 425 -24.79 19.14 17.03
N GLU A 426 -25.71 20.01 16.66
CA GLU A 426 -25.56 20.90 15.51
C GLU A 426 -26.02 22.31 15.90
N GLY A 427 -25.42 23.31 15.26
CA GLY A 427 -25.72 24.71 15.56
C GLY A 427 -25.49 25.62 14.37
N VAL A 428 -25.98 26.85 14.51
CA VAL A 428 -25.88 27.93 13.53
C VAL A 428 -25.25 29.13 14.22
N SER A 429 -24.33 29.80 13.53
CA SER A 429 -23.64 31.03 13.98
C SER A 429 -22.70 30.90 15.19
N VAL A 430 -23.16 30.33 16.30
CA VAL A 430 -22.40 30.26 17.55
C VAL A 430 -21.84 28.85 17.75
N VAL A 431 -20.52 28.72 17.74
CA VAL A 431 -19.81 27.47 18.05
C VAL A 431 -19.79 27.21 19.57
N PRO A 432 -19.61 25.95 20.01
CA PRO A 432 -19.42 25.63 21.43
C PRO A 432 -18.27 26.45 22.04
N VAL A 433 -18.39 26.78 23.33
CA VAL A 433 -17.41 27.61 24.06
C VAL A 433 -16.01 26.98 24.01
N GLU A 434 -15.95 25.66 24.02
CA GLU A 434 -14.74 24.85 23.94
C GLU A 434 -14.06 24.94 22.56
N VAL A 435 -14.83 25.27 21.51
CA VAL A 435 -14.36 25.36 20.11
C VAL A 435 -14.02 26.80 19.72
N ALA A 436 -14.63 27.79 20.37
CA ALA A 436 -14.43 29.22 20.08
C ALA A 436 -12.95 29.64 19.98
N PRO A 437 -12.03 29.20 20.87
CA PRO A 437 -10.61 29.57 20.78
C PRO A 437 -9.95 29.17 19.45
N TYR A 438 -10.37 28.05 18.85
CA TYR A 438 -9.82 27.57 17.58
C TYR A 438 -10.31 28.37 16.39
N VAL A 439 -11.54 28.90 16.46
CA VAL A 439 -12.06 29.82 15.43
C VAL A 439 -11.26 31.11 15.41
N PHE A 440 -10.96 31.67 16.60
CA PHE A 440 -10.10 32.84 16.71
C PHE A 440 -8.66 32.54 16.23
N ALA A 441 -8.09 31.40 16.60
CA ALA A 441 -6.75 31.04 16.15
C ALA A 441 -6.66 30.99 14.62
N GLU A 442 -7.60 30.31 13.94
CA GLU A 442 -7.57 30.19 12.49
C GLU A 442 -7.84 31.49 11.72
N GLN A 443 -8.58 32.44 12.30
CA GLN A 443 -8.89 33.73 11.67
C GLN A 443 -7.76 34.75 11.76
N PHE A 444 -6.88 34.65 12.77
CA PHE A 444 -5.88 35.69 13.10
C PHE A 444 -4.42 35.19 13.09
N SER A 445 -4.14 34.02 12.49
CA SER A 445 -2.80 33.41 12.40
C SER A 445 -2.05 33.65 11.10
#